data_AF-A0A2V6YYB3-F1
#
_entry.id   AF-A0A2V6YYB3-F1
#
_cell.length_a   1.000
_cell.length_b   1.000
_cell.length_c   1.000
_cell.angle_alpha   90.00
_cell.angle_beta   90.00
_cell.angle_gamma   90.00
#
_symmetry.space_group_name_H-M   'P 1'
#
loop_
_entity.id
_entity.type
_entity.pdbx_description
1 polymer ?
#
loop_
_entity_poly.entity_id
_entity_poly.type
_entity_poly.pdbx_seq_one_letter_code
_entity_poly.pdbx_strand_id
1 'polypeptide(L)'
;MTPRRLVITVCPREPGVVTLPITRGGRAARLNAEAIRRHLLELVAERGLGERVRVREGCAGGCSGPGPNVSVEMFPLGRPGEREDHVAVDWKTYVYSLGTLDCLAAVIEDNLGRARR
;
A
#
# COMPACT_ATOMS: atom_id res chain seq x y z
N MET A 1 -7.70 8.85 -14.35
CA MET A 1 -6.33 8.58 -13.84
C MET A 1 -5.68 7.54 -14.74
N THR A 2 -4.41 7.75 -15.08
CA THR A 2 -3.60 6.79 -15.84
C THR A 2 -3.40 5.50 -15.04
N PRO A 3 -3.37 4.32 -15.67
CA PRO A 3 -3.07 3.06 -14.98
C PRO A 3 -1.65 3.11 -14.40
N ARG A 4 -1.51 2.69 -13.13
CA ARG A 4 -0.21 2.67 -12.43
C ARG A 4 0.12 1.27 -11.92
N ARG A 5 1.41 1.06 -11.66
CA ARG A 5 1.93 0.01 -10.79
C ARG A 5 2.34 0.62 -9.45
N LEU A 6 2.17 -0.13 -8.36
CA LEU A 6 2.48 0.30 -7.01
C LEU A 6 3.57 -0.59 -6.41
N VAL A 7 4.48 0.03 -5.67
CA VAL A 7 5.32 -0.65 -4.69
C VAL A 7 4.93 -0.11 -3.33
N ILE A 8 4.31 -0.96 -2.52
CA ILE A 8 3.89 -0.63 -1.16
C ILE A 8 4.96 -1.13 -0.21
N THR A 9 5.58 -0.22 0.54
CA THR A 9 6.64 -0.53 1.51
C THR A 9 6.08 -0.42 2.92
N VAL A 10 6.27 -1.47 3.72
CA VAL A 10 5.90 -1.53 5.13
C VAL A 10 7.12 -1.97 5.94
N CYS A 11 7.41 -1.29 7.05
CA CYS A 11 8.50 -1.68 7.94
C CYS A 11 7.97 -2.63 9.02
N PRO A 12 8.26 -3.95 8.99
CA PRO A 12 7.68 -4.90 9.94
C PRO A 12 8.11 -4.64 11.39
N ARG A 13 9.21 -3.91 11.60
CA ARG A 13 9.76 -3.57 12.93
C ARG A 13 9.23 -2.25 13.47
N GLU A 14 8.41 -1.54 12.72
CA GLU A 14 7.90 -0.25 13.16
C GLU A 14 6.92 -0.44 14.32
N PRO A 15 7.12 0.26 15.45
CA PRO A 15 6.25 0.12 16.61
C PRO A 15 4.89 0.78 16.34
N GLY A 16 3.91 0.39 17.16
CA GLY A 16 2.59 1.00 17.16
C GLY A 16 1.52 0.13 16.51
N VAL A 17 0.28 0.60 16.61
CA VAL A 17 -0.93 -0.09 16.17
C VAL A 17 -1.93 0.94 15.69
N VAL A 18 -2.55 0.69 14.54
CA VAL A 18 -3.73 1.43 14.08
C VAL A 18 -4.99 0.59 14.18
N THR A 19 -6.14 1.22 14.30
CA THR A 19 -7.44 0.54 14.32
C THR A 19 -8.26 0.99 13.14
N LEU A 20 -8.47 0.10 12.16
CA LEU A 20 -9.28 0.34 10.98
C LEU A 20 -9.76 -0.99 10.37
N PRO A 21 -10.83 -0.98 9.57
CA PRO A 21 -11.24 -2.16 8.80
C PRO A 21 -10.20 -2.55 7.75
N ILE A 22 -10.12 -3.84 7.40
CA ILE A 22 -9.29 -4.29 6.27
C ILE A 22 -9.93 -3.85 4.95
N THR A 23 -11.23 -4.08 4.80
CA THR A 23 -12.05 -3.68 3.64
C THR A 23 -13.12 -2.68 4.04
N ARG A 24 -13.60 -1.88 3.08
CA ARG A 24 -14.65 -0.87 3.30
C ARG A 24 -15.92 -1.52 3.88
N GLY A 25 -16.46 -0.94 4.95
CA GLY A 25 -17.64 -1.45 5.65
C GLY A 25 -17.38 -2.67 6.54
N GLY A 26 -16.14 -3.17 6.60
CA GLY A 26 -15.76 -4.27 7.47
C GLY A 26 -15.66 -3.88 8.95
N ARG A 27 -15.48 -4.87 9.82
CA ARG A 27 -15.21 -4.62 11.24
C ARG A 27 -13.80 -4.08 11.43
N ALA A 28 -13.64 -3.04 12.24
CA ALA A 28 -12.34 -2.51 12.59
C ALA A 28 -11.49 -3.55 13.33
N ALA A 29 -10.21 -3.63 12.97
CA ALA A 29 -9.22 -4.51 13.58
C ALA A 29 -8.01 -3.69 14.01
N ARG A 30 -7.34 -4.15 15.08
CA ARG A 30 -6.06 -3.60 15.53
C ARG A 30 -4.95 -4.20 14.67
N LEU A 31 -4.23 -3.36 13.95
CA LEU A 31 -3.19 -3.77 13.01
C LEU A 31 -1.85 -3.15 13.41
N ASN A 32 -0.87 -4.01 13.72
CA ASN A 32 0.54 -3.63 13.74
C ASN A 32 1.13 -3.71 12.31
N ALA A 33 2.40 -3.35 12.16
CA ALA A 33 3.06 -3.33 10.85
C ALA A 33 3.03 -4.69 10.13
N GLU A 34 3.24 -5.78 10.86
CA GLU A 34 3.20 -7.14 10.31
C GLU A 34 1.80 -7.51 9.81
N ALA A 35 0.75 -7.24 10.60
CA ALA A 35 -0.63 -7.47 10.21
C ALA A 35 -1.02 -6.63 8.99
N ILE A 36 -0.58 -5.37 8.92
CA ILE A 36 -0.78 -4.51 7.75
C ILE A 36 -0.17 -5.15 6.51
N ARG A 37 1.11 -5.55 6.56
CA ARG A 37 1.79 -6.20 5.43
C ARG A 37 1.05 -7.47 5.00
N ARG A 38 0.68 -8.33 5.95
CA ARG A 38 -0.04 -9.58 5.67
C ARG A 38 -1.36 -9.30 4.96
N HIS A 39 -2.19 -8.40 5.49
CA HIS A 39 -3.48 -8.10 4.88
C HIS A 39 -3.36 -7.38 3.53
N LEU A 40 -2.32 -6.58 3.32
CA LEU A 40 -2.03 -6.03 1.98
C LEU A 40 -1.68 -7.13 0.97
N LEU A 41 -0.86 -8.12 1.36
CA LEU A 41 -0.54 -9.27 0.52
C LEU A 41 -1.79 -10.10 0.16
N GLU A 42 -2.64 -10.37 1.16
CA GLU A 42 -3.93 -11.06 0.97
C GLU A 42 -4.84 -10.29 0.01
N LEU A 43 -5.00 -8.98 0.22
CA LEU A 43 -5.81 -8.13 -0.67
C LEU A 43 -5.29 -8.11 -2.11
N VAL A 44 -3.96 -8.11 -2.30
CA VAL A 44 -3.35 -8.17 -3.63
C VAL A 44 -3.65 -9.51 -4.30
N ALA A 45 -3.53 -10.62 -3.57
CA ALA A 45 -3.78 -11.96 -4.07
C ALA A 45 -5.27 -12.16 -4.40
N GLU A 46 -6.17 -11.87 -3.47
CA GLU A 46 -7.62 -12.03 -3.61
C GLU A 46 -8.20 -11.23 -4.78
N ARG A 47 -7.61 -10.06 -5.07
CA ARG A 47 -8.06 -9.16 -6.14
C ARG A 47 -7.30 -9.36 -7.46
N GLY A 48 -6.36 -10.31 -7.54
CA GLY A 48 -5.57 -10.58 -8.74
C GLY A 48 -4.68 -9.40 -9.17
N LEU A 49 -4.16 -8.63 -8.20
CA LEU A 49 -3.41 -7.39 -8.47
C LEU A 49 -1.89 -7.59 -8.56
N GLY A 50 -1.39 -8.82 -8.53
CA GLY A 50 0.05 -9.12 -8.41
C GLY A 50 0.93 -8.53 -9.52
N GLU A 51 0.39 -8.33 -10.73
CA GLU A 51 1.13 -7.67 -11.82
C GLU A 51 1.26 -6.15 -11.64
N ARG A 52 0.39 -5.56 -10.82
CA ARG A 52 0.29 -4.11 -10.64
C ARG A 52 0.67 -3.64 -9.25
N VAL A 53 0.67 -4.51 -8.25
CA VAL A 53 0.94 -4.13 -6.86
C VAL A 53 1.92 -5.12 -6.28
N ARG A 54 3.08 -4.62 -5.84
CA ARG A 54 4.04 -5.38 -5.04
C ARG A 54 4.06 -4.82 -3.62
N VAL A 55 4.04 -5.70 -2.63
CA VAL A 55 4.23 -5.35 -1.22
C VAL A 55 5.61 -5.82 -0.81
N ARG A 56 6.43 -4.93 -0.25
CA ARG A 56 7.79 -5.26 0.20
C ARG A 56 8.05 -4.76 1.61
N GLU A 57 9.08 -5.34 2.22
CA GLU A 57 9.63 -4.86 3.48
C GLU A 57 10.67 -3.77 3.25
N GLY A 58 10.67 -2.75 4.10
CA GLY A 58 11.64 -1.66 4.04
C GLY A 58 11.25 -0.49 4.93
N CYS A 59 12.12 0.50 5.04
CA CYS A 59 11.80 1.73 5.75
C CYS A 59 10.74 2.52 4.96
N ALA A 60 9.57 2.74 5.56
CA ALA A 60 8.53 3.59 4.98
C ALA A 60 8.78 5.10 5.23
N GLY A 61 9.80 5.44 6.02
CA GLY A 61 10.04 6.80 6.52
C GLY A 61 9.17 7.12 7.75
N GLY A 62 9.41 8.30 8.35
CA GLY A 62 8.63 8.74 9.51
C GLY A 62 8.88 7.92 10.79
N CYS A 63 10.12 7.51 11.06
CA CYS A 63 10.44 6.67 12.22
C CYS A 63 10.45 7.41 13.57
N SER A 64 10.10 8.70 13.62
CA SER A 64 10.24 9.56 14.80
C SER A 64 9.06 9.52 15.78
N GLY A 65 8.07 8.64 15.55
CA GLY A 65 6.78 8.66 16.22
C GLY A 65 6.04 7.32 16.11
N PRO A 66 4.79 7.26 16.59
CA PRO A 66 4.05 6.01 16.68
C PRO A 66 3.47 5.61 15.32
N GLY A 67 4.15 4.71 14.62
CA GLY A 67 3.65 4.06 13.41
C GLY A 67 2.45 3.13 13.69
N PRO A 68 2.11 2.22 12.75
CA PRO A 68 2.88 1.86 11.56
C PRO A 68 2.65 2.80 10.37
N ASN A 69 3.72 3.10 9.63
CA ASN A 69 3.67 3.88 8.42
C ASN A 69 3.65 2.98 7.17
N VAL A 70 3.06 3.49 6.10
CA VAL A 70 3.01 2.80 4.80
C VAL A 70 3.43 3.79 3.72
N SER A 71 4.44 3.43 2.93
CA SER A 71 4.83 4.20 1.76
C SER A 71 4.34 3.52 0.49
N VAL A 72 3.88 4.32 -0.47
CA VAL A 72 3.37 3.87 -1.76
C VAL A 72 4.11 4.63 -2.84
N GLU A 73 5.00 3.93 -3.54
CA GLU A 73 5.65 4.43 -4.73
C GLU A 73 4.80 4.08 -5.95
N MET A 74 4.58 5.05 -6.84
CA MET A 74 3.74 4.90 -8.01
C MET A 74 4.59 4.94 -9.27
N PHE A 75 4.47 3.91 -10.10
CA PHE A 75 5.19 3.76 -11.36
C PHE A 75 4.20 3.75 -12.51
N PRO A 76 4.59 4.18 -13.72
CA PRO A 76 3.78 3.97 -14.91
C PRO A 76 3.55 2.47 -15.13
N LEU A 77 2.37 2.13 -15.65
CA LEU A 77 2.14 0.79 -16.19
C LEU A 77 2.90 0.68 -17.51
N GLY A 78 3.99 -0.09 -17.51
CA GLY A 78 4.76 -0.39 -18.72
C GLY A 78 3.95 -1.24 -19.70
N ARG A 79 4.39 -1.29 -20.95
CA ARG A 79 3.83 -2.19 -21.96
C ARG A 79 4.26 -3.64 -21.65
N PRO A 80 3.48 -4.66 -22.08
CA PRO A 80 3.93 -6.05 -21.98
C PRO A 80 5.30 -6.24 -22.64
N GLY A 81 6.26 -6.84 -21.91
CA GLY A 81 7.63 -7.06 -22.38
C GLY A 81 8.57 -5.85 -22.23
N GLU A 82 8.09 -4.71 -21.75
CA GLU A 82 8.94 -3.57 -21.42
C GLU A 82 9.75 -3.86 -20.14
N ARG A 83 10.99 -3.36 -20.10
CA ARG A 83 11.89 -3.55 -18.96
C ARG A 83 11.36 -2.76 -17.75
N GLU A 84 11.40 -3.36 -16.55
CA GLU A 84 10.90 -2.73 -15.34
C GLU A 84 11.86 -1.70 -14.71
N ASP A 85 12.58 -0.90 -15.49
CA ASP A 85 13.52 0.14 -15.01
C ASP A 85 12.91 1.55 -14.95
N HIS A 86 11.59 1.62 -14.77
CA HIS A 86 10.87 2.89 -14.70
C HIS A 86 11.17 3.65 -13.40
N VAL A 87 11.27 4.97 -13.51
CA VAL A 87 11.35 5.89 -12.36
C VAL A 87 9.97 6.06 -11.75
N ALA A 88 9.89 6.16 -10.42
CA ALA A 88 8.65 6.50 -9.74
C ALA A 88 8.16 7.88 -10.23
N VAL A 89 6.90 7.96 -10.64
CA VAL A 89 6.28 9.19 -11.14
C VAL A 89 5.55 9.96 -10.04
N ASP A 90 5.29 9.30 -8.92
CA ASP A 90 4.65 9.88 -7.74
C ASP A 90 4.95 9.00 -6.51
N TRP A 91 4.76 9.55 -5.32
CA TRP A 91 4.92 8.84 -4.06
C TRP A 91 3.99 9.40 -2.99
N LYS A 92 3.51 8.53 -2.10
CA LYS A 92 2.71 8.93 -0.95
C LYS A 92 3.10 8.09 0.26
N THR A 93 3.38 8.75 1.39
CA THR A 93 3.61 8.06 2.66
C THR A 93 2.53 8.44 3.66
N TYR A 94 1.84 7.42 4.18
CA TYR A 94 0.87 7.54 5.26
C TYR A 94 1.61 7.56 6.60
N VAL A 95 2.25 8.69 6.91
CA VAL A 95 2.95 8.90 8.18
C VAL A 95 1.92 9.21 9.26
N TYR A 96 1.77 8.32 10.25
CA TYR A 96 0.83 8.42 11.38
C TYR A 96 -0.64 8.70 10.99
N SER A 97 -0.99 8.49 9.72
CA SER A 97 -2.28 8.83 9.14
C SER A 97 -3.02 7.61 8.59
N LEU A 98 -2.44 6.41 8.71
CA LEU A 98 -3.08 5.20 8.23
C LEU A 98 -4.44 4.97 8.89
N GLY A 99 -4.56 5.29 10.18
CA GLY A 99 -5.82 5.16 10.94
C GLY A 99 -6.92 6.14 10.54
N THR A 100 -6.66 7.13 9.69
CA THR A 100 -7.70 8.07 9.18
C THR A 100 -8.35 7.58 7.90
N LEU A 101 -7.88 6.46 7.33
CA LEU A 101 -8.49 5.83 6.17
C LEU A 101 -9.76 5.09 6.55
N ASP A 102 -10.72 5.06 5.62
CA ASP A 102 -11.95 4.26 5.77
C ASP A 102 -11.65 2.76 5.97
N CYS A 103 -10.57 2.27 5.34
CA CYS A 103 -10.08 0.89 5.45
C CYS A 103 -8.65 0.75 4.91
N LEU A 104 -7.97 -0.35 5.22
CA LEU A 104 -6.62 -0.63 4.72
C LEU A 104 -6.59 -0.76 3.19
N ALA A 105 -7.63 -1.33 2.58
CA ALA A 105 -7.74 -1.45 1.12
C ALA A 105 -7.68 -0.11 0.38
N ALA A 106 -8.02 1.01 1.04
CA ALA A 106 -7.90 2.35 0.47
C ALA A 106 -6.45 2.70 0.07
N VAL A 107 -5.44 2.14 0.75
CA VAL A 107 -4.03 2.29 0.37
C VAL A 107 -3.79 1.83 -1.08
N ILE A 108 -4.45 0.76 -1.53
CA ILE A 108 -4.35 0.29 -2.91
C ILE A 108 -5.28 1.10 -3.80
N GLU A 109 -6.56 1.22 -3.41
CA GLU A 109 -7.62 1.80 -4.24
C GLU A 109 -7.34 3.26 -4.64
N ASP A 110 -6.86 4.07 -3.69
CA ASP A 110 -6.62 5.50 -3.91
C ASP A 110 -5.41 5.75 -4.82
N ASN A 111 -4.44 4.83 -4.86
CA ASN A 111 -3.16 5.05 -5.52
C ASN A 111 -3.03 4.31 -6.87
N LEU A 112 -3.72 3.18 -7.04
CA LEU A 112 -3.56 2.29 -8.19
C LEU A 112 -3.99 2.93 -9.53
N GLY A 113 -4.88 3.93 -9.48
CA GLY A 113 -5.49 4.53 -10.66
C GLY A 113 -6.38 3.54 -11.42
N ARG A 114 -7.34 4.06 -12.19
CA ARG A 114 -8.24 3.21 -13.00
C ARG A 114 -7.49 2.69 -14.24
N ALA A 115 -7.57 1.38 -14.49
CA ALA A 115 -7.26 0.85 -15.81
C ALA A 115 -8.28 1.40 -16.81
N ARG A 116 -7.85 1.84 -18.00
CA ARG A 116 -8.78 2.11 -19.10
C ARG A 116 -9.47 0.77 -19.42
N ARG A 117 -10.80 0.72 -19.33
CA ARG A 117 -11.60 -0.36 -19.90
C ARG A 117 -11.45 -0.33 -21.42
#